data_AF-A0A2N4SQZ4-F1
#
_entry.id   AF-A0A2N4SQZ4-F1
#
_cell.length_a   1.000
_cell.length_b   1.000
_cell.length_c   1.000
_cell.angle_alpha   90.00
_cell.angle_beta   90.00
_cell.angle_gamma   90.00
#
_symmetry.space_group_name_H-M   'P 1'
#
loop_
_entity.id
_entity.type
_entity.pdbx_description
1 polymer ?
#
loop_
_entity_poly.entity_id
_entity_poly.type
_entity_poly.pdbx_seq_one_letter_code
_entity_poly.pdbx_strand_id
1 'polypeptide(L)'
;MANSTSPVPQVVEGTGAVASINELFDAGSQALIGGRWAAGITGPLKFAVVGGRANGVDGANTEVTLTASSTNYVVRKKSDGVVSSSTSNTNWNDAATYYRLYTVVTGASSVTSYTDERLSSTGIFGSAGVGSGDVVGPAGVTADRLAVFDGITGKVIKDGGFTVAGLRAPAIQAVTSAATVTPTFADDIVKVTAQAAALALANPTGTAIDALGIVIRIKDNGTARAITYGTQYRAIGVTLPTTTVVSKTLYLAMIYNTEDTKWDVVAVGQEA
;
A
#
# COMPACT_ATOMS: atom_id res chain seq x y z
N MET A 1 -26.61 -13.40 21.46
CA MET A 1 -27.18 -14.38 22.41
C MET A 1 -27.94 -13.58 23.46
N ALA A 2 -29.23 -13.84 23.67
CA ALA A 2 -29.98 -13.15 24.71
C ALA A 2 -29.37 -13.48 26.08
N ASN A 3 -29.16 -12.47 26.93
CA ASN A 3 -28.81 -12.67 28.32
C ASN A 3 -30.06 -13.15 29.10
N SER A 4 -30.04 -13.13 30.44
CA SER A 4 -31.19 -13.56 31.27
C SER A 4 -32.50 -12.79 31.01
N THR A 5 -32.48 -11.70 30.22
CA THR A 5 -33.66 -10.98 29.76
C THR A 5 -33.69 -10.94 28.23
N SER A 6 -34.62 -11.66 27.60
CA SER A 6 -34.75 -11.64 26.15
C SER A 6 -35.30 -10.29 25.67
N PRO A 7 -34.59 -9.55 24.79
CA PRO A 7 -35.14 -8.37 24.14
C PRO A 7 -36.12 -8.72 23.00
N VAL A 8 -36.24 -10.02 22.66
CA VAL A 8 -37.13 -10.50 21.61
C VAL A 8 -38.55 -10.68 22.16
N PRO A 9 -39.58 -10.09 21.51
CA PRO A 9 -40.98 -10.27 21.90
C PRO A 9 -41.34 -11.75 22.06
N GLN A 10 -42.00 -12.08 23.17
CA GLN A 10 -42.45 -13.44 23.44
C GLN A 10 -43.76 -13.70 22.71
N VAL A 11 -43.89 -14.89 22.12
CA VAL A 11 -45.15 -15.34 21.51
C VAL A 11 -45.93 -16.12 22.57
N VAL A 12 -47.19 -15.74 22.78
CA VAL A 12 -48.12 -16.42 23.67
C VAL A 12 -49.20 -17.10 22.83
N GLU A 13 -49.59 -18.31 23.21
CA GLU A 13 -50.67 -19.05 22.55
C GLU A 13 -51.99 -18.26 22.63
N GLY A 14 -52.67 -18.10 21.49
CA GLY A 14 -53.94 -17.39 21.41
C GLY A 14 -54.13 -16.65 20.07
N THR A 15 -55.22 -15.88 20.00
CA THR A 15 -55.53 -15.05 18.83
C THR A 15 -54.41 -14.05 18.58
N GLY A 16 -53.85 -14.06 17.37
CA GLY A 16 -52.77 -13.14 16.97
C GLY A 16 -51.36 -13.71 17.03
N ALA A 17 -51.15 -14.92 17.58
CA ALA A 17 -49.83 -15.54 17.68
C ALA A 17 -49.09 -15.64 16.32
N VAL A 18 -49.81 -15.96 15.24
CA VAL A 18 -49.26 -16.01 13.88
C VAL A 18 -48.80 -14.64 13.39
N ALA A 19 -49.54 -13.57 13.73
CA ALA A 19 -49.16 -12.21 13.36
C ALA A 19 -47.85 -11.81 14.09
N SER A 20 -47.75 -12.10 15.39
CA SER A 20 -46.54 -11.84 16.17
C SER A 20 -45.32 -12.62 15.66
N ILE A 21 -45.51 -13.85 15.18
CA ILE A 21 -44.46 -14.64 14.54
C ILE A 21 -44.01 -13.96 13.24
N ASN A 22 -44.95 -13.52 12.40
CA ASN A 22 -44.62 -12.86 11.14
C ASN A 22 -43.87 -11.54 11.35
N GLU A 23 -44.29 -10.73 12.32
CA GLU A 23 -43.59 -9.50 12.71
C GLU A 23 -42.16 -9.79 13.20
N LEU A 24 -41.97 -10.86 13.97
CA LEU A 24 -40.65 -11.25 14.43
C LEU A 24 -39.74 -11.69 13.27
N PHE A 25 -40.28 -12.44 12.30
CA PHE A 25 -39.54 -12.80 11.08
C PHE A 25 -39.27 -11.60 10.18
N ASP A 26 -40.13 -10.59 10.16
CA ASP A 26 -39.89 -9.33 9.46
C ASP A 26 -38.76 -8.53 10.12
N ALA A 27 -38.77 -8.42 11.45
CA ALA A 27 -37.68 -7.80 12.21
C ALA A 27 -36.33 -8.53 12.02
N GLY A 28 -36.38 -9.87 11.92
CA GLY A 28 -35.21 -10.72 11.64
C GLY A 28 -34.89 -10.92 10.16
N SER A 29 -35.64 -10.28 9.25
CA SER A 29 -35.64 -10.59 7.81
C SER A 29 -34.26 -10.43 7.16
N GLN A 30 -33.43 -9.54 7.69
CA GLN A 30 -32.05 -9.35 7.22
C GLN A 30 -31.26 -10.66 7.20
N ALA A 31 -31.41 -11.53 8.21
CA ALA A 31 -30.70 -12.82 8.27
C ALA A 31 -31.26 -13.86 7.28
N LEU A 32 -32.48 -13.65 6.77
CA LEU A 32 -33.14 -14.54 5.82
C LEU A 32 -32.74 -14.26 4.37
N ILE A 33 -32.22 -13.07 4.07
CA ILE A 33 -31.87 -12.66 2.71
C ILE A 33 -30.91 -13.67 2.07
N GLY A 34 -31.23 -14.07 0.85
CA GLY A 34 -30.48 -15.06 0.09
C GLY A 34 -30.57 -16.48 0.62
N GLY A 35 -31.27 -16.74 1.73
CA GLY A 35 -31.37 -18.07 2.35
C GLY A 35 -32.23 -19.02 1.54
N ARG A 36 -32.00 -20.33 1.68
CA ARG A 36 -32.76 -21.35 0.95
C ARG A 36 -34.26 -21.24 1.24
N TRP A 37 -35.05 -21.01 0.18
CA TRP A 37 -36.50 -20.95 0.22
C TRP A 37 -37.11 -22.27 -0.23
N ALA A 38 -37.22 -23.24 0.68
CA ALA A 38 -37.67 -24.59 0.34
C ALA A 38 -39.07 -24.66 -0.29
N ALA A 39 -40.00 -23.79 0.18
CA ALA A 39 -41.37 -23.76 -0.32
C ALA A 39 -41.50 -23.22 -1.76
N GLY A 40 -40.47 -22.54 -2.28
CA GLY A 40 -40.45 -22.03 -3.65
C GLY A 40 -39.85 -23.00 -4.68
N ILE A 41 -39.44 -24.20 -4.26
CA ILE A 41 -38.82 -25.20 -5.14
C ILE A 41 -39.92 -26.02 -5.82
N THR A 42 -40.01 -25.91 -7.13
CA THR A 42 -41.07 -26.50 -7.97
C THR A 42 -40.64 -27.77 -8.72
N GLY A 43 -39.36 -28.14 -8.65
CA GLY A 43 -38.81 -29.32 -9.34
C GLY A 43 -37.52 -29.84 -8.71
N PRO A 44 -37.06 -31.05 -9.09
CA PRO A 44 -36.01 -31.75 -8.37
C PRO A 44 -34.59 -31.26 -8.69
N LEU A 45 -34.39 -30.56 -9.81
CA LEU A 45 -33.15 -29.87 -10.20
C LEU A 45 -33.31 -28.35 -10.13
N LYS A 46 -33.92 -27.88 -9.05
CA LYS A 46 -34.17 -26.47 -8.79
C LYS A 46 -33.63 -26.08 -7.42
N PHE A 47 -33.21 -24.83 -7.28
CA PHE A 47 -32.84 -24.25 -5.99
C PHE A 47 -33.51 -22.88 -5.88
N ALA A 48 -34.17 -22.60 -4.75
CA ALA A 48 -34.82 -21.33 -4.54
C ALA A 48 -34.22 -20.60 -3.34
N VAL A 49 -34.13 -19.29 -3.43
CA VAL A 49 -33.62 -18.41 -2.38
C VAL A 49 -34.61 -17.29 -2.08
N VAL A 50 -34.63 -16.86 -0.82
CA VAL A 50 -35.36 -15.69 -0.37
C VAL A 50 -34.68 -14.43 -0.93
N GLY A 51 -35.48 -13.51 -1.44
CA GLY A 51 -35.04 -12.19 -1.89
C GLY A 51 -34.75 -11.26 -0.71
N GLY A 52 -34.93 -9.96 -0.95
CA GLY A 52 -34.74 -8.91 0.05
C GLY A 52 -33.63 -7.92 -0.33
N ARG A 53 -33.60 -6.81 0.40
CA ARG A 53 -32.72 -5.68 0.11
C ARG A 53 -31.33 -5.89 0.69
N ALA A 54 -30.30 -5.91 -0.17
CA ALA A 54 -28.90 -5.95 0.27
C ALA A 54 -28.14 -4.77 -0.36
N ASN A 55 -27.38 -4.05 0.46
CA ASN A 55 -26.59 -2.89 0.04
C ASN A 55 -27.38 -1.87 -0.81
N GLY A 56 -28.64 -1.62 -0.43
CA GLY A 56 -29.52 -0.68 -1.13
C GLY A 56 -30.25 -1.24 -2.36
N VAL A 57 -29.99 -2.49 -2.76
CA VAL A 57 -30.58 -3.12 -3.95
C VAL A 57 -31.59 -4.20 -3.56
N ASP A 58 -32.82 -4.04 -4.04
CA ASP A 58 -33.90 -5.00 -3.84
C ASP A 58 -33.70 -6.25 -4.70
N GLY A 59 -34.20 -7.38 -4.24
CA GLY A 59 -34.13 -8.65 -4.97
C GLY A 59 -35.38 -9.46 -4.68
N ALA A 60 -35.90 -10.15 -5.70
CA ALA A 60 -37.06 -11.01 -5.54
C ALA A 60 -36.67 -12.39 -5.03
N ASN A 61 -37.62 -13.10 -4.40
CA ASN A 61 -37.50 -14.53 -4.23
C ASN A 61 -37.29 -15.18 -5.60
N THR A 62 -36.25 -16.00 -5.73
CA THR A 62 -35.84 -16.51 -7.04
C THR A 62 -35.60 -18.01 -6.98
N GLU A 63 -36.18 -18.75 -7.94
CA GLU A 63 -35.82 -20.13 -8.23
C GLU A 63 -34.86 -20.16 -9.43
N VAL A 64 -33.76 -20.90 -9.31
CA VAL A 64 -32.82 -21.15 -10.40
C VAL A 64 -32.86 -22.62 -10.81
N THR A 65 -32.68 -22.85 -12.10
CA THR A 65 -32.52 -24.21 -12.66
C THR A 65 -31.07 -24.67 -12.48
N LEU A 66 -30.89 -25.92 -12.08
CA LEU A 66 -29.58 -26.52 -11.88
C LEU A 66 -29.26 -27.47 -13.02
N THR A 67 -27.98 -27.52 -13.40
CA THR A 67 -27.46 -28.51 -14.34
C THR A 67 -27.25 -29.82 -13.59
N ALA A 68 -27.83 -30.92 -14.10
CA ALA A 68 -27.69 -32.26 -13.51
C ALA A 68 -26.23 -32.72 -13.44
N SER A 69 -25.93 -33.65 -12.53
CA SER A 69 -24.63 -34.31 -12.38
C SER A 69 -23.44 -33.34 -12.28
N SER A 70 -23.68 -32.15 -11.71
CA SER A 70 -22.72 -31.06 -11.65
C SER A 70 -22.76 -30.32 -10.31
N THR A 71 -21.69 -29.58 -10.02
CA THR A 71 -21.70 -28.51 -9.02
C THR A 71 -22.20 -27.23 -9.68
N ASN A 72 -23.22 -26.62 -9.08
CA ASN A 72 -23.83 -25.38 -9.53
C ASN A 72 -23.53 -24.27 -8.52
N TYR A 73 -22.97 -23.17 -8.99
CA TYR A 73 -22.63 -21.97 -8.25
C TYR A 73 -23.79 -20.98 -8.32
N VAL A 74 -24.46 -20.74 -7.19
CA VAL A 74 -25.57 -19.79 -7.08
C VAL A 74 -25.07 -18.47 -6.54
N VAL A 75 -25.27 -17.40 -7.31
CA VAL A 75 -24.81 -16.05 -7.00
C VAL A 75 -25.94 -15.04 -7.12
N ARG A 76 -25.83 -13.94 -6.39
CA ARG A 76 -26.68 -12.75 -6.54
C ARG A 76 -25.87 -11.59 -7.08
N LYS A 77 -26.30 -10.96 -8.15
CA LYS A 77 -25.65 -9.78 -8.72
C LYS A 77 -25.92 -8.56 -7.84
N LYS A 78 -24.89 -7.78 -7.55
CA LYS A 78 -24.98 -6.66 -6.59
C LYS A 78 -25.76 -5.47 -7.13
N SER A 79 -25.71 -5.23 -8.44
CA SER A 79 -26.28 -4.02 -9.06
C SER A 79 -27.80 -4.06 -9.21
N ASP A 80 -28.37 -5.24 -9.42
CA ASP A 80 -29.79 -5.43 -9.75
C ASP A 80 -30.47 -6.54 -8.92
N GLY A 81 -29.71 -7.21 -8.05
CA GLY A 81 -30.25 -8.22 -7.14
C GLY A 81 -30.62 -9.54 -7.79
N VAL A 82 -30.34 -9.73 -9.09
CA VAL A 82 -30.69 -10.95 -9.84
C VAL A 82 -29.90 -12.15 -9.33
N VAL A 83 -30.59 -13.27 -9.12
CA VAL A 83 -29.96 -14.55 -8.73
C VAL A 83 -29.79 -15.43 -9.97
N SER A 84 -28.62 -16.05 -10.09
CA SER A 84 -28.30 -16.96 -11.21
C SER A 84 -27.52 -18.18 -10.72
N SER A 85 -27.57 -19.27 -11.49
CA SER A 85 -26.79 -20.49 -11.30
C SER A 85 -25.89 -20.75 -12.51
N SER A 86 -24.71 -21.32 -12.30
CA SER A 86 -23.82 -21.77 -13.37
C SER A 86 -22.94 -22.94 -12.91
N THR A 87 -22.50 -23.79 -13.83
CA THR A 87 -21.41 -24.75 -13.56
C THR A 87 -20.03 -24.11 -13.72
N SER A 88 -19.95 -22.91 -14.32
CA SER A 88 -18.73 -22.10 -14.36
C SER A 88 -18.57 -21.29 -13.08
N ASN A 89 -17.32 -21.10 -12.66
CA ASN A 89 -16.96 -20.28 -11.51
C ASN A 89 -16.72 -18.80 -11.87
N THR A 90 -17.00 -18.36 -13.10
CA THR A 90 -16.76 -16.96 -13.54
C THR A 90 -17.48 -15.95 -12.64
N ASN A 91 -18.81 -16.01 -12.52
CA ASN A 91 -19.56 -15.10 -11.64
C ASN A 91 -19.29 -15.39 -10.15
N TRP A 92 -18.95 -16.64 -9.82
CA TRP A 92 -18.62 -17.04 -8.45
C TRP A 92 -17.33 -16.38 -7.94
N ASN A 93 -16.36 -16.17 -8.82
CA ASN A 93 -15.07 -15.57 -8.50
C ASN A 93 -15.06 -14.05 -8.66
N ASP A 94 -16.03 -13.47 -9.38
CA ASP A 94 -16.23 -12.02 -9.46
C ASP A 94 -16.93 -11.48 -8.19
N ALA A 95 -16.15 -11.35 -7.12
CA ALA A 95 -16.59 -10.79 -5.85
C ALA A 95 -16.88 -9.28 -5.91
N ALA A 96 -16.49 -8.58 -6.99
CA ALA A 96 -16.82 -7.17 -7.16
C ALA A 96 -18.29 -7.02 -7.57
N THR A 97 -18.75 -7.84 -8.53
CA THR A 97 -20.07 -7.75 -9.14
C THR A 97 -21.12 -8.65 -8.49
N TYR A 98 -20.72 -9.72 -7.80
CA TYR A 98 -21.63 -10.72 -7.24
C TYR A 98 -21.41 -11.01 -5.75
N TYR A 99 -22.48 -11.39 -5.06
CA TYR A 99 -22.45 -12.07 -3.78
C TYR A 99 -22.55 -13.58 -3.99
N ARG A 100 -21.75 -14.36 -3.27
CA ARG A 100 -21.90 -15.83 -3.19
C ARG A 100 -23.11 -16.17 -2.31
N LEU A 101 -23.94 -17.12 -2.77
CA LEU A 101 -25.04 -17.66 -1.97
C LEU A 101 -24.81 -19.13 -1.63
N TYR A 102 -24.75 -20.00 -2.64
CA TYR A 102 -24.62 -21.44 -2.42
C TYR A 102 -23.74 -22.12 -3.47
N THR A 103 -23.01 -23.16 -3.05
CA THR A 103 -22.62 -24.23 -3.97
C THR A 103 -23.65 -25.35 -3.83
N VAL A 104 -24.18 -25.86 -4.94
CA VAL A 104 -25.23 -26.88 -4.96
C VAL A 104 -24.79 -28.04 -5.83
N VAL A 105 -24.67 -29.23 -5.26
CA VAL A 105 -24.32 -30.46 -5.99
C VAL A 105 -25.59 -31.21 -6.34
N THR A 106 -25.69 -31.63 -7.60
CA THR A 106 -26.83 -32.41 -8.10
C THR A 106 -26.38 -33.74 -8.67
N GLY A 107 -27.19 -34.78 -8.48
CA GLY A 107 -27.12 -36.01 -9.28
C GLY A 107 -27.90 -35.87 -10.59
N ALA A 108 -28.24 -37.01 -11.21
CA ALA A 108 -28.94 -37.02 -12.50
C ALA A 108 -30.34 -36.39 -12.44
N SER A 109 -31.03 -36.48 -11.30
CA SER A 109 -32.43 -36.06 -11.17
C SER A 109 -32.76 -35.42 -9.82
N SER A 110 -31.78 -35.01 -9.02
CA SER A 110 -32.02 -34.40 -7.71
C SER A 110 -30.83 -33.59 -7.21
N VAL A 111 -31.10 -32.61 -6.34
CA VAL A 111 -30.07 -32.01 -5.48
C VAL A 111 -29.61 -33.04 -4.45
N THR A 112 -28.30 -33.24 -4.31
CA THR A 112 -27.71 -34.19 -3.36
C THR A 112 -27.11 -33.50 -2.13
N SER A 113 -26.58 -32.29 -2.29
CA SER A 113 -26.03 -31.49 -1.19
C SER A 113 -25.91 -30.02 -1.59
N TYR A 114 -25.72 -29.14 -0.60
CA TYR A 114 -25.40 -27.75 -0.81
C TYR A 114 -24.59 -27.19 0.36
N THR A 115 -23.79 -26.17 0.08
CA THR A 115 -23.07 -25.39 1.10
C THR A 115 -23.59 -23.95 1.08
N ASP A 116 -23.96 -23.44 2.25
CA ASP A 116 -24.38 -22.03 2.43
C ASP A 116 -23.13 -21.14 2.57
N GLU A 117 -22.91 -20.28 1.59
CA GLU A 117 -21.74 -19.40 1.50
C GLU A 117 -22.09 -17.96 1.88
N ARG A 118 -23.29 -17.70 2.40
CA ARG A 118 -23.75 -16.33 2.69
C ARG A 118 -22.92 -15.63 3.76
N LEU A 119 -22.30 -16.37 4.67
CA LEU A 119 -21.37 -15.86 5.69
C LEU A 119 -19.89 -16.01 5.31
N SER A 120 -19.58 -16.53 4.12
CA SER A 120 -18.21 -16.51 3.60
C SER A 120 -17.73 -15.07 3.38
N SER A 121 -16.43 -14.85 3.25
CA SER A 121 -15.85 -13.51 3.04
C SER A 121 -16.38 -12.77 1.80
N THR A 122 -16.99 -13.49 0.87
CA THR A 122 -17.58 -12.98 -0.38
C THR A 122 -19.09 -13.24 -0.46
N GLY A 123 -19.68 -13.74 0.63
CA GLY A 123 -21.11 -13.92 0.78
C GLY A 123 -21.85 -12.60 1.01
N ILE A 124 -23.18 -12.65 0.93
CA ILE A 124 -24.04 -11.47 1.10
C ILE A 124 -23.99 -10.85 2.52
N PHE A 125 -23.62 -11.64 3.53
CA PHE A 125 -23.33 -11.20 4.90
C PHE A 125 -21.85 -11.33 5.25
N GLY A 126 -21.00 -11.58 4.25
CA GLY A 126 -19.57 -11.56 4.45
C GLY A 126 -19.15 -10.23 5.05
N SER A 127 -18.27 -10.27 6.05
CA SER A 127 -17.67 -9.03 6.53
C SER A 127 -16.87 -8.41 5.39
N ALA A 128 -17.36 -7.30 4.85
CA ALA A 128 -16.55 -6.39 4.05
C ALA A 128 -15.50 -5.75 4.98
N GLY A 129 -14.49 -6.53 5.37
CA GLY A 129 -13.61 -6.15 6.47
C GLY A 129 -12.65 -7.22 6.97
N VAL A 130 -12.31 -8.21 6.15
CA VAL A 130 -11.08 -8.99 6.33
C VAL A 130 -10.23 -8.90 5.06
N GLY A 131 -9.83 -7.67 4.72
CA GLY A 131 -8.47 -7.55 4.20
C GLY A 131 -7.57 -8.10 5.30
N SER A 132 -6.85 -9.19 5.01
CA SER A 132 -6.02 -9.94 5.96
C SER A 132 -4.76 -9.17 6.41
N GLY A 133 -4.85 -7.84 6.58
CA GLY A 133 -3.71 -6.96 6.84
C GLY A 133 -3.37 -6.00 5.70
N ASP A 134 -4.23 -5.83 4.68
CA ASP A 134 -3.97 -4.86 3.61
C ASP A 134 -4.37 -3.45 4.03
N VAL A 135 -3.38 -2.57 4.09
CA VAL A 135 -3.56 -1.13 4.22
C VAL A 135 -4.16 -0.60 2.91
N VAL A 136 -5.45 -0.27 2.90
CA VAL A 136 -6.10 0.40 1.75
C VAL A 136 -5.78 1.90 1.82
N GLY A 137 -4.97 2.38 0.88
CA GLY A 137 -4.61 3.80 0.75
C GLY A 137 -5.79 4.70 0.33
N PRO A 138 -5.73 6.01 0.59
CA PRO A 138 -6.75 6.94 0.11
C PRO A 138 -6.83 6.97 -1.42
N ALA A 139 -8.03 7.19 -1.96
CA ALA A 139 -8.24 7.32 -3.40
C ALA A 139 -7.46 8.52 -3.97
N GLY A 140 -6.70 8.30 -5.05
CA GLY A 140 -5.95 9.36 -5.74
C GLY A 140 -4.43 9.41 -5.46
N VAL A 141 -3.91 8.48 -4.66
CA VAL A 141 -2.45 8.34 -4.46
C VAL A 141 -1.80 7.71 -5.70
N THR A 142 -0.72 8.32 -6.21
CA THR A 142 0.12 7.75 -7.28
C THR A 142 1.09 6.71 -6.72
N ALA A 143 1.62 5.81 -7.57
CA ALA A 143 2.60 4.79 -7.15
C ALA A 143 3.83 5.38 -6.42
N ASP A 144 4.46 4.56 -5.58
CA ASP A 144 5.73 4.83 -4.85
C ASP A 144 5.71 5.99 -3.85
N ARG A 145 4.53 6.43 -3.41
CA ARG A 145 4.35 7.41 -2.33
C ARG A 145 4.39 6.75 -0.95
N LEU A 146 4.93 7.47 0.02
CA LEU A 146 5.01 7.00 1.41
C LEU A 146 3.64 7.15 2.09
N ALA A 147 3.17 6.08 2.74
CA ALA A 147 2.01 6.13 3.62
C ALA A 147 2.43 6.64 5.02
N VAL A 148 1.67 7.58 5.58
CA VAL A 148 1.89 8.12 6.93
C VAL A 148 0.59 8.10 7.73
N PHE A 149 0.67 8.12 9.06
CA PHE A 149 -0.53 8.19 9.90
C PHE A 149 -1.27 9.53 9.73
N ASP A 150 -2.60 9.45 9.70
CA ASP A 150 -3.48 10.61 9.71
C ASP A 150 -4.00 10.86 11.13
N GLY A 151 -3.21 11.60 11.91
CA GLY A 151 -3.50 11.93 13.30
C GLY A 151 -2.87 10.98 14.32
N ILE A 152 -3.34 11.05 15.57
CA ILE A 152 -2.69 10.42 16.75
C ILE A 152 -3.22 9.04 17.10
N THR A 153 -4.28 8.56 16.45
CA THR A 153 -4.93 7.28 16.83
C THR A 153 -4.28 6.06 16.20
N GLY A 154 -3.44 6.24 15.17
CA GLY A 154 -2.78 5.16 14.44
C GLY A 154 -3.73 4.29 13.59
N LYS A 155 -4.98 4.73 13.38
CA LYS A 155 -6.02 3.92 12.72
C LYS A 155 -6.22 4.24 11.23
N VAL A 156 -5.81 5.42 10.81
CA VAL A 156 -6.00 5.92 9.43
C VAL A 156 -4.63 6.31 8.87
N ILE A 157 -4.43 6.04 7.59
CA ILE A 157 -3.24 6.44 6.83
C ILE A 157 -3.61 7.48 5.76
N LYS A 158 -2.65 8.33 5.40
CA LYS A 158 -2.75 9.33 4.34
C LYS A 158 -1.49 9.36 3.48
N ASP A 159 -1.56 10.13 2.40
CA ASP A 159 -0.40 10.44 1.56
C ASP A 159 0.63 11.30 2.31
N GLY A 160 1.87 10.83 2.36
CA GLY A 160 2.99 11.51 3.03
C GLY A 160 3.57 12.70 2.27
N GLY A 161 3.13 13.00 1.04
CA GLY A 161 3.61 14.15 0.28
C GLY A 161 4.87 13.89 -0.57
N PHE A 162 5.61 12.83 -0.26
CA PHE A 162 6.88 12.48 -0.90
C PHE A 162 6.85 11.06 -1.47
N THR A 163 7.56 10.85 -2.57
CA THR A 163 7.91 9.52 -3.06
C THR A 163 9.13 8.99 -2.32
N VAL A 164 9.38 7.68 -2.38
CA VAL A 164 10.63 7.08 -1.87
C VAL A 164 11.86 7.76 -2.50
N ALA A 165 11.79 8.12 -3.79
CA ALA A 165 12.85 8.85 -4.48
C ALA A 165 13.06 10.30 -3.97
N GLY A 166 12.04 10.90 -3.36
CA GLY A 166 12.12 12.24 -2.75
C GLY A 166 12.79 12.24 -1.37
N LEU A 167 12.92 11.07 -0.72
CA LEU A 167 13.72 10.92 0.49
C LEU A 167 15.20 10.82 0.12
N ARG A 168 15.96 11.88 0.35
CA ARG A 168 17.41 11.89 0.13
C ARG A 168 18.14 12.18 1.44
N ALA A 169 18.97 11.24 1.88
CA ALA A 169 20.03 11.53 2.85
C ALA A 169 21.29 11.98 2.08
N PRO A 170 22.15 12.86 2.64
CA PRO A 170 23.38 13.24 1.97
C PRO A 170 24.25 12.01 1.72
N ALA A 171 24.71 11.81 0.49
CA ALA A 171 25.69 10.79 0.16
C ALA A 171 27.09 11.27 0.60
N ILE A 172 27.86 10.40 1.26
CA ILE A 172 29.11 10.77 1.94
C ILE A 172 30.24 9.82 1.53
N GLN A 173 31.27 10.37 0.89
CA GLN A 173 32.58 9.71 0.79
C GLN A 173 33.36 9.96 2.07
N ALA A 174 33.59 8.94 2.90
CA ALA A 174 34.41 9.08 4.11
C ALA A 174 35.81 8.48 3.89
N VAL A 175 36.85 9.28 4.14
CA VAL A 175 38.25 8.87 4.07
C VAL A 175 38.94 9.30 5.36
N THR A 176 39.63 8.39 6.04
CA THR A 176 40.36 8.78 7.26
C THR A 176 41.59 9.63 6.94
N SER A 177 42.44 9.14 6.04
CA SER A 177 43.62 9.82 5.51
C SER A 177 44.01 9.15 4.20
N ALA A 178 44.47 9.90 3.21
CA ALA A 178 45.02 9.35 1.97
C ALA A 178 46.03 10.30 1.33
N ALA A 179 46.98 9.76 0.56
CA ALA A 179 47.85 10.59 -0.27
C ALA A 179 47.12 11.17 -1.49
N THR A 180 46.11 10.43 -1.98
CA THR A 180 45.23 10.86 -3.07
C THR A 180 43.78 10.59 -2.67
N VAL A 181 42.92 11.59 -2.83
CA VAL A 181 41.47 11.45 -2.72
C VAL A 181 40.88 11.81 -4.06
N THR A 182 40.06 10.92 -4.60
CA THR A 182 39.30 11.13 -5.84
C THR A 182 37.83 11.30 -5.44
N PRO A 183 37.30 12.53 -5.42
CA PRO A 183 35.88 12.75 -5.23
C PRO A 183 35.04 12.02 -6.28
N THR A 184 33.82 11.65 -5.94
CA THR A 184 32.83 11.17 -6.90
C THR A 184 31.60 12.06 -6.85
N PHE A 185 31.02 12.34 -8.01
CA PHE A 185 29.80 13.13 -8.13
C PHE A 185 28.55 12.44 -7.59
N ALA A 186 28.64 11.15 -7.25
CA ALA A 186 27.58 10.46 -6.54
C ALA A 186 27.42 10.94 -5.08
N ASP A 187 28.46 11.58 -4.51
CA ASP A 187 28.47 12.06 -3.13
C ASP A 187 28.19 13.56 -3.02
N ASP A 188 27.40 13.97 -2.03
CA ASP A 188 27.19 15.38 -1.69
C ASP A 188 28.40 15.99 -0.97
N ILE A 189 29.12 15.16 -0.23
CA ILE A 189 30.28 15.58 0.55
C ILE A 189 31.37 14.52 0.59
N VAL A 190 32.61 14.97 0.38
CA VAL A 190 33.82 14.21 0.65
C VAL A 190 34.37 14.62 2.00
N LYS A 191 34.49 13.68 2.94
CA LYS A 191 34.99 13.92 4.31
C LYS A 191 36.31 13.20 4.52
N VAL A 192 37.39 13.98 4.52
CA VAL A 192 38.70 13.57 5.03
C VAL A 192 38.78 13.90 6.52
N THR A 193 38.87 12.88 7.38
CA THR A 193 38.63 13.06 8.83
C THR A 193 39.90 13.26 9.68
N ALA A 194 41.08 12.87 9.19
CA ALA A 194 42.36 13.04 9.89
C ALA A 194 43.54 12.99 8.89
N GLN A 195 43.65 14.00 8.02
CA GLN A 195 44.67 14.04 6.99
C GLN A 195 46.09 14.09 7.58
N ALA A 196 46.89 13.09 7.24
CA ALA A 196 48.23 12.89 7.80
C ALA A 196 49.35 12.77 6.74
N ALA A 197 49.03 12.95 5.45
CA ALA A 197 49.98 12.94 4.34
C ALA A 197 49.80 14.16 3.44
N ALA A 198 50.75 14.45 2.55
CA ALA A 198 50.49 15.36 1.43
C ALA A 198 49.28 14.84 0.63
N LEU A 199 48.31 15.71 0.38
CA LEU A 199 47.01 15.36 -0.20
C LEU A 199 46.95 15.83 -1.66
N ALA A 200 46.70 14.90 -2.57
CA ALA A 200 46.28 15.19 -3.92
C ALA A 200 44.76 15.00 -4.04
N LEU A 201 44.03 16.09 -4.27
CA LEU A 201 42.62 16.05 -4.65
C LEU A 201 42.55 15.83 -6.17
N ALA A 202 42.36 14.58 -6.60
CA ALA A 202 42.22 14.24 -8.00
C ALA A 202 40.92 14.82 -8.59
N ASN A 203 40.84 14.88 -9.93
CA ASN A 203 39.60 15.30 -10.60
C ASN A 203 38.44 14.40 -10.17
N PRO A 204 37.28 14.97 -9.78
CA PRO A 204 36.10 14.18 -9.46
C PRO A 204 35.69 13.26 -10.61
N THR A 205 35.19 12.07 -10.27
CA THR A 205 34.70 11.06 -11.23
C THR A 205 33.17 10.95 -11.20
N GLY A 206 32.60 10.19 -12.14
CA GLY A 206 31.15 10.02 -12.29
C GLY A 206 30.55 10.90 -13.41
N THR A 207 29.22 10.89 -13.51
CA THR A 207 28.50 11.72 -14.50
C THR A 207 28.09 13.03 -13.84
N ALA A 208 28.90 14.06 -14.00
CA ALA A 208 28.61 15.38 -13.46
C ALA A 208 27.38 16.00 -14.15
N ILE A 209 26.53 16.67 -13.36
CA ILE A 209 25.35 17.42 -13.79
C ILE A 209 25.67 18.89 -13.60
N ASP A 210 25.38 19.68 -14.63
CA ASP A 210 25.63 21.12 -14.60
C ASP A 210 24.94 21.83 -13.43
N ALA A 211 25.59 22.85 -12.89
CA ALA A 211 25.16 23.66 -11.75
C ALA A 211 24.96 22.93 -10.41
N LEU A 212 25.20 21.61 -10.33
CA LEU A 212 25.20 20.89 -9.05
C LEU A 212 26.57 20.99 -8.37
N GLY A 213 26.58 20.98 -7.04
CA GLY A 213 27.80 21.13 -6.25
C GLY A 213 28.14 19.93 -5.37
N ILE A 214 29.42 19.86 -4.99
CA ILE A 214 29.97 18.95 -3.97
C ILE A 214 30.68 19.81 -2.92
N VAL A 215 30.71 19.35 -1.67
CA VAL A 215 31.59 19.92 -0.63
C VAL A 215 32.73 18.97 -0.32
N ILE A 216 33.96 19.49 -0.24
CA ILE A 216 35.11 18.74 0.27
C ILE A 216 35.46 19.29 1.66
N ARG A 217 35.40 18.43 2.67
CA ARG A 217 35.78 18.72 4.06
C ARG A 217 37.07 17.98 4.40
N ILE A 218 38.07 18.71 4.86
CA ILE A 218 39.37 18.15 5.25
C ILE A 218 39.67 18.55 6.68
N LYS A 219 39.84 17.57 7.58
CA LYS A 219 40.37 17.79 8.93
C LYS A 219 41.84 17.40 8.96
N ASP A 220 42.69 18.33 9.37
CA ASP A 220 44.12 18.08 9.61
C ASP A 220 44.36 17.29 10.91
N ASN A 221 45.41 16.45 10.94
CA ASN A 221 45.77 15.62 12.10
C ASN A 221 46.98 16.13 12.92
N GLY A 222 47.21 17.44 12.98
CA GLY A 222 48.25 18.04 13.82
C GLY A 222 49.57 18.37 13.11
N THR A 223 49.60 18.35 11.79
CA THR A 223 50.75 18.82 10.99
C THR A 223 50.24 19.22 9.62
N ALA A 224 50.45 20.50 9.26
CA ALA A 224 50.03 21.02 7.98
C ALA A 224 50.57 20.16 6.83
N ARG A 225 49.67 19.78 5.93
CA ARG A 225 49.95 18.93 4.78
C ARG A 225 49.77 19.74 3.51
N ALA A 226 50.68 19.57 2.56
CA ALA A 226 50.51 20.14 1.23
C ALA A 226 49.22 19.61 0.59
N ILE A 227 48.51 20.47 -0.13
CA ILE A 227 47.33 20.14 -0.94
C ILE A 227 47.68 20.45 -2.40
N THR A 228 47.40 19.50 -3.27
CA THR A 228 47.46 19.66 -4.73
C THR A 228 46.13 19.28 -5.35
N TYR A 229 45.85 19.82 -6.53
CA TYR A 229 44.56 19.68 -7.20
C TYR A 229 44.73 19.08 -8.60
N GLY A 230 43.73 18.31 -9.02
CA GLY A 230 43.58 17.93 -10.41
C GLY A 230 43.32 19.14 -11.31
N THR A 231 43.42 18.92 -12.62
CA THR A 231 43.33 19.98 -13.63
C THR A 231 41.95 20.60 -13.80
N GLN A 232 40.89 20.01 -13.23
CA GLN A 232 39.52 20.51 -13.35
C GLN A 232 39.12 21.50 -12.26
N TYR A 233 39.87 21.61 -11.16
CA TYR A 233 39.57 22.60 -10.13
C TYR A 233 39.91 24.00 -10.63
N ARG A 234 38.95 24.92 -10.58
CA ARG A 234 39.12 26.33 -10.95
C ARG A 234 38.66 27.19 -9.79
N ALA A 235 39.52 28.11 -9.35
CA ALA A 235 39.17 29.04 -8.29
C ALA A 235 38.29 30.17 -8.88
N ILE A 236 37.13 30.43 -8.27
CA ILE A 236 36.22 31.52 -8.64
C ILE A 236 36.09 32.45 -7.43
N GLY A 237 36.79 33.59 -7.47
CA GLY A 237 36.75 34.59 -6.38
C GLY A 237 37.39 34.13 -5.06
N VAL A 238 38.06 32.98 -5.06
CA VAL A 238 38.77 32.40 -3.89
C VAL A 238 40.20 32.02 -4.26
N THR A 239 41.02 31.75 -3.25
CA THR A 239 42.34 31.12 -3.43
C THR A 239 42.22 29.66 -3.03
N LEU A 240 42.65 28.74 -3.90
CA LEU A 240 42.72 27.32 -3.55
C LEU A 240 43.82 27.10 -2.48
N PRO A 241 43.48 26.50 -1.31
CA PRO A 241 44.46 26.22 -0.28
C PRO A 241 45.57 25.29 -0.75
N THR A 242 46.82 25.69 -0.56
CA THR A 242 47.98 24.84 -0.87
C THR A 242 48.43 24.00 0.33
N THR A 243 47.85 24.23 1.51
CA THR A 243 48.08 23.44 2.72
C THR A 243 46.81 23.26 3.53
N THR A 244 46.70 22.16 4.27
CA THR A 244 45.75 22.07 5.39
C THR A 244 46.16 23.05 6.49
N VAL A 245 45.22 23.37 7.38
CA VAL A 245 45.48 24.18 8.57
C VAL A 245 45.57 23.26 9.78
N VAL A 246 46.67 23.38 10.55
CA VAL A 246 47.03 22.45 11.64
C VAL A 246 45.85 22.23 12.59
N SER A 247 45.43 20.98 12.74
CA SER A 247 44.33 20.55 13.62
C SER A 247 42.97 21.22 13.35
N LYS A 248 42.80 21.89 12.21
CA LYS A 248 41.55 22.58 11.83
C LYS A 248 40.82 21.83 10.72
N THR A 249 39.53 22.10 10.61
CA THR A 249 38.72 21.70 9.46
C THR A 249 38.75 22.79 8.40
N LEU A 250 38.98 22.38 7.16
CA LEU A 250 38.89 23.17 5.94
C LEU A 250 37.73 22.66 5.09
N TYR A 251 36.93 23.56 4.52
CA TYR A 251 35.84 23.28 3.61
C TYR A 251 36.09 23.96 2.26
N LEU A 252 35.85 23.23 1.17
CA LEU A 252 35.81 23.74 -0.19
C LEU A 252 34.41 23.44 -0.74
N ALA A 253 33.66 24.46 -1.12
CA ALA A 253 32.40 24.29 -1.84
C ALA A 253 32.64 24.57 -3.32
N MET A 254 32.22 23.64 -4.17
CA MET A 254 32.45 23.71 -5.60
C MET A 254 31.20 23.35 -6.40
N ILE A 255 31.04 23.97 -7.56
CA ILE A 255 29.91 23.80 -8.48
C ILE A 255 30.47 23.29 -9.81
N TYR A 256 29.79 22.32 -10.44
CA TYR A 256 30.18 21.88 -11.77
C TYR A 256 29.75 22.88 -12.84
N ASN A 257 30.65 23.19 -13.75
CA ASN A 257 30.42 23.98 -14.94
C ASN A 257 30.71 23.10 -16.16
N THR A 258 29.68 22.76 -16.92
CA THR A 258 29.80 21.86 -18.06
C THR A 258 30.41 22.51 -19.29
N GLU A 259 30.31 23.83 -19.45
CA GLU A 259 30.84 24.57 -20.60
C GLU A 259 32.38 24.46 -20.67
N ASP A 260 33.03 24.49 -19.51
CA ASP A 260 34.50 24.40 -19.40
C ASP A 260 35.00 23.07 -18.84
N THR A 261 34.08 22.17 -18.46
CA THR A 261 34.42 20.92 -17.73
C THR A 261 35.26 21.21 -16.48
N LYS A 262 34.79 22.17 -15.67
CA LYS A 262 35.48 22.65 -14.47
C LYS A 262 34.64 22.48 -13.21
N TRP A 263 35.35 22.27 -12.11
CA TRP A 263 34.83 22.40 -10.75
C TRP A 263 35.16 23.79 -10.25
N ASP A 264 34.18 24.67 -10.32
CA ASP A 264 34.26 26.05 -9.87
C ASP A 264 34.21 26.07 -8.35
N VAL A 265 35.37 26.20 -7.72
CA VAL A 265 35.49 26.38 -6.28
C VAL A 265 35.13 27.82 -5.96
N VAL A 266 33.97 28.00 -5.35
CA VAL A 266 33.34 29.32 -5.10
C VAL A 266 33.44 29.75 -3.65
N ALA A 267 33.73 28.82 -2.73
CA ALA A 267 33.94 29.13 -1.32
C ALA A 267 35.02 28.24 -0.70
N VAL A 268 35.85 28.85 0.14
CA VAL A 268 36.86 28.19 0.97
C VAL A 268 36.71 28.74 2.39
N GLY A 269 36.51 27.86 3.37
CA GLY A 269 36.32 28.25 4.77
C GLY A 269 37.07 27.32 5.72
N GLN A 270 37.65 27.86 6.78
CA GLN A 270 38.35 27.10 7.79
C GLN A 270 37.84 27.42 9.19
N GLU A 271 37.97 26.49 10.12
CA GLU A 271 37.77 26.76 11.55
C GLU A 271 38.69 27.90 12.01
N ALA A 272 38.14 28.85 12.78
CA ALA A 272 38.89 29.94 13.42
C ALA A 272 39.93 29.40 14.42
#